data_AF-A0A6J1QFS5-F1
#
_entry.id   AF-A0A6J1QFS5-F1
#
_cell.length_a   1.000
_cell.length_b   1.000
_cell.length_c   1.000
_cell.angle_alpha   90.00
_cell.angle_beta   90.00
_cell.angle_gamma   90.00
#
_symmetry.space_group_name_H-M   'P 1'
#
loop_
_entity.id
_entity.type
_entity.pdbx_description
1 polymer ?
#
loop_
_entity_poly.entity_id
_entity_poly.type
_entity_poly.pdbx_seq_one_letter_code
_entity_poly.pdbx_strand_id
1 'polypeptide(L)'
;MVSENANKDANDGEGEREKDTQECIMDVCLLICLISAQILGFWRDLRDGWEHSIRLKSQNAIIVTASDVVGVLSLTTVSIIGSILCWKYVQTIIDKLVDCDEKLGIVSSKKIRRYTILLTLCSLLYSIVLSCLDIYTWNYEVKLNKKLNDKGPINYVPLYFMYIVIIMMEVQYAVATYNVCQRFCKLNKNVENILKSGRITDQFRKDLGLGAHYSLL
;
A
#
# COMPACT_ATOMS: atom_id res chain seq x y z
N MET A 1 33.41 -14.20 20.18
CA MET A 1 32.03 -14.70 19.98
C MET A 1 30.96 -13.68 20.37
N VAL A 2 30.80 -13.26 21.63
CA VAL A 2 29.74 -12.27 21.99
C VAL A 2 30.00 -10.87 21.41
N SER A 3 31.25 -10.38 21.43
CA SER A 3 31.57 -9.07 20.83
C SER A 3 31.56 -9.06 19.30
N GLU A 4 31.65 -10.24 18.68
CA GLU A 4 31.72 -10.40 17.23
C GLU A 4 30.31 -10.44 16.62
N ASN A 5 29.34 -11.03 17.32
CA ASN A 5 27.92 -10.93 16.97
C ASN A 5 27.38 -9.51 17.18
N ALA A 6 27.69 -8.86 18.31
CA ALA A 6 27.23 -7.49 18.58
C ALA A 6 27.74 -6.46 17.54
N ASN A 7 28.96 -6.64 17.04
CA ASN A 7 29.53 -5.77 16.01
C ASN A 7 28.94 -6.04 14.62
N LYS A 8 28.46 -7.26 14.38
CA LYS A 8 27.78 -7.65 13.14
C LYS A 8 26.35 -7.12 13.10
N ASP A 9 25.63 -7.23 14.22
CA ASP A 9 24.27 -6.71 14.38
C ASP A 9 24.22 -5.17 14.30
N ALA A 10 25.25 -4.49 14.82
CA ALA A 10 25.37 -3.03 14.72
C ALA A 10 25.65 -2.55 13.29
N ASN A 11 26.51 -3.27 12.56
CA ASN A 11 26.88 -2.92 11.19
C ASN A 11 25.75 -3.24 10.19
N ASP A 12 25.01 -4.33 10.40
CA ASP A 12 23.81 -4.66 9.62
C ASP A 12 22.68 -3.64 9.87
N GLY A 13 22.52 -3.18 11.12
CA GLY A 13 21.53 -2.16 11.49
C GLY A 13 21.82 -0.73 11.02
N GLU A 14 23.09 -0.37 10.77
CA GLU A 14 23.45 0.90 10.10
C GLU A 14 23.20 0.82 8.60
N GLY A 15 23.54 -0.30 7.96
CA GLY A 15 23.32 -0.51 6.53
C GLY A 15 21.85 -0.57 6.11
N GLU A 16 20.96 -1.12 6.95
CA GLU A 16 19.51 -1.09 6.69
C GLU A 16 18.93 0.32 6.81
N ARG A 17 19.40 1.10 7.80
CA ARG A 17 18.91 2.47 8.05
C ARG A 17 19.30 3.44 6.94
N GLU A 18 20.49 3.26 6.36
CA GLU A 18 20.97 4.02 5.21
C GLU A 18 20.13 3.72 3.95
N LYS A 19 19.81 2.45 3.70
CA LYS A 19 18.93 2.03 2.59
C LYS A 19 17.52 2.60 2.71
N ASP A 20 16.90 2.48 3.88
CA ASP A 20 15.57 3.05 4.15
C ASP A 20 15.53 4.56 3.88
N THR A 21 16.59 5.27 4.29
CA THR A 21 16.70 6.71 4.09
C THR A 21 16.84 7.06 2.61
N GLN A 22 17.63 6.28 1.87
CA GLN A 22 17.83 6.47 0.43
C GLN A 22 16.52 6.20 -0.36
N GLU A 23 15.77 5.16 0.01
CA GLU A 23 14.47 4.85 -0.60
C GLU A 23 13.45 5.98 -0.34
N CYS A 24 13.38 6.50 0.89
CA CYS A 24 12.53 7.65 1.22
C CYS A 24 12.87 8.90 0.40
N ILE A 25 14.16 9.19 0.21
CA ILE A 25 14.61 10.33 -0.61
C ILE A 25 14.18 10.14 -2.06
N MET A 26 14.37 8.93 -2.61
CA MET A 26 13.97 8.61 -3.98
C MET A 26 12.45 8.75 -4.19
N ASP A 27 11.64 8.30 -3.23
CA ASP A 27 10.18 8.42 -3.28
C ASP A 27 9.71 9.88 -3.25
N VAL A 28 10.30 10.71 -2.41
CA VAL A 28 10.00 12.16 -2.35
C VAL A 28 10.46 12.87 -3.62
N CYS A 29 11.64 12.54 -4.15
CA CYS A 29 12.12 13.07 -5.43
C CYS A 29 11.18 12.68 -6.56
N LEU A 30 10.76 11.42 -6.62
CA LEU A 30 9.81 10.92 -7.61
C LEU A 30 8.47 11.65 -7.52
N LEU A 31 7.95 11.87 -6.30
CA LEU A 31 6.72 12.64 -6.07
C LEU A 31 6.84 14.07 -6.64
N ILE A 32 7.92 14.79 -6.33
CA ILE A 32 8.15 16.15 -6.82
C ILE A 32 8.25 16.17 -8.35
N CYS A 33 8.96 15.22 -8.94
CA CYS A 33 9.07 15.09 -10.39
C CYS A 33 7.73 14.82 -11.05
N LEU A 34 6.91 13.92 -10.50
CA LEU A 34 5.59 13.57 -11.02
C LEU A 34 4.63 14.76 -10.92
N ILE A 35 4.56 15.44 -9.77
CA ILE A 35 3.72 16.63 -9.58
C ILE A 35 4.12 17.72 -10.56
N SER A 36 5.42 17.99 -10.67
CA SER A 36 5.94 19.04 -11.55
C SER A 36 5.68 18.72 -13.02
N ALA A 37 5.89 17.47 -13.44
CA ALA A 37 5.58 17.01 -14.80
C ALA A 37 4.08 17.12 -15.12
N GLN A 38 3.21 16.79 -14.15
CA GLN A 38 1.76 16.88 -14.34
C GLN A 38 1.28 18.33 -14.42
N ILE A 39 1.80 19.22 -13.56
CA ILE A 39 1.47 20.66 -13.61
C ILE A 39 1.94 21.26 -14.93
N LEU A 40 3.16 20.95 -15.38
CA LEU A 40 3.68 21.42 -16.66
C LEU A 40 2.90 20.86 -17.86
N GLY A 41 2.54 19.57 -17.83
CA GLY A 41 1.72 18.93 -18.85
C GLY A 41 0.33 19.54 -18.96
N PHE A 42 -0.33 19.76 -17.82
CA PHE A 42 -1.64 20.39 -17.76
C PHE A 42 -1.60 21.87 -18.18
N TRP A 43 -0.58 22.62 -17.73
CA TRP A 43 -0.37 24.01 -18.15
C TRP A 43 -0.15 24.11 -19.67
N ARG A 44 0.63 23.20 -20.26
CA ARG A 44 0.83 23.14 -21.71
C ARG A 44 -0.48 22.86 -22.46
N ASP A 45 -1.30 21.95 -21.94
CA ASP A 45 -2.61 21.62 -22.53
C ASP A 45 -3.57 22.83 -22.51
N LEU A 46 -3.52 23.64 -21.44
CA LEU A 46 -4.29 24.89 -21.35
C LEU A 46 -3.74 25.98 -22.28
N ARG A 47 -2.40 26.07 -22.43
CA ARG A 47 -1.73 27.13 -23.21
C ARG A 47 -1.78 26.91 -24.73
N ASP A 48 -1.68 25.67 -25.19
CA ASP A 48 -1.67 25.32 -26.63
C ASP A 48 -3.07 25.35 -27.27
N GLY A 49 -4.08 25.83 -26.53
CA GLY A 49 -5.44 26.07 -27.02
C GLY A 49 -6.37 24.91 -26.70
N TRP A 50 -7.21 25.09 -25.67
CA TRP A 50 -8.33 24.22 -25.29
C TRP A 50 -9.21 23.78 -26.48
N GLU A 51 -9.29 24.58 -27.55
CA GLU A 51 -10.02 24.29 -28.80
C GLU A 51 -9.45 23.08 -29.59
N HIS A 52 -8.15 22.80 -29.44
CA HIS A 52 -7.49 21.65 -30.07
C HIS A 52 -7.43 20.41 -29.18
N SER A 53 -7.65 20.52 -27.86
CA SER A 53 -7.72 19.37 -26.96
C SER A 53 -8.97 18.52 -27.24
N ILE A 54 -8.83 17.19 -27.17
CA ILE A 54 -9.97 16.26 -27.28
C ILE A 54 -10.83 16.28 -26.01
N ARG A 55 -10.21 16.48 -24.84
CA ARG A 55 -10.88 16.48 -23.52
C ARG A 55 -11.49 17.82 -23.12
N LEU A 56 -10.83 18.95 -23.41
CA LEU A 56 -11.16 20.26 -22.81
C LEU A 56 -12.15 21.11 -23.63
N LYS A 57 -13.04 20.51 -24.43
CA LYS A 57 -13.92 21.25 -25.38
C LYS A 57 -14.98 22.16 -24.73
N SER A 58 -15.22 22.05 -23.42
CA SER A 58 -16.21 22.87 -22.71
C SER A 58 -15.70 23.30 -21.34
N GLN A 59 -16.24 24.41 -20.82
CA GLN A 59 -15.89 24.90 -19.48
C GLN A 59 -16.15 23.86 -18.39
N ASN A 60 -17.24 23.09 -18.50
CA ASN A 60 -17.51 21.99 -17.58
C ASN A 60 -16.46 20.88 -17.68
N ALA A 61 -16.02 20.52 -18.89
CA ALA A 61 -14.97 19.51 -19.08
C ALA A 61 -13.62 19.97 -18.52
N ILE A 62 -13.31 21.26 -18.60
CA ILE A 62 -12.12 21.85 -17.97
C ILE A 62 -12.20 21.73 -16.45
N ILE A 63 -13.32 22.12 -15.84
CA ILE A 63 -13.49 22.04 -14.38
C ILE A 63 -13.38 20.59 -13.90
N VAL A 64 -14.08 19.66 -14.54
CA VAL A 64 -14.03 18.23 -14.17
C VAL A 64 -12.62 17.67 -14.29
N THR A 65 -11.91 17.98 -15.39
CA THR A 65 -10.53 17.50 -15.59
C THR A 65 -9.57 18.11 -14.58
N ALA A 66 -9.70 19.40 -14.28
CA ALA A 66 -8.87 20.07 -13.27
C ALA A 66 -9.10 19.49 -11.87
N SER A 67 -10.35 19.25 -11.50
CA SER A 67 -10.71 18.61 -10.22
C SER A 67 -10.15 17.19 -10.11
N ASP A 68 -10.23 16.40 -11.18
CA ASP A 68 -9.67 15.05 -11.23
C ASP A 68 -8.14 15.09 -11.07
N VAL A 69 -7.44 15.94 -11.82
CA VAL A 69 -5.98 16.11 -11.70
C VAL A 69 -5.57 16.51 -10.28
N VAL A 70 -6.28 17.46 -9.66
CA VAL A 70 -6.02 17.86 -8.27
C VAL A 70 -6.26 16.69 -7.31
N GLY A 71 -7.35 15.93 -7.50
CA GLY A 71 -7.65 14.74 -6.71
C GLY A 71 -6.53 13.69 -6.79
N VAL A 72 -6.05 13.39 -7.99
CA VAL A 72 -4.95 12.44 -8.22
C VAL A 72 -3.63 12.93 -7.59
N LEU A 73 -3.31 14.22 -7.72
CA LEU A 73 -2.13 14.81 -7.08
C LEU A 73 -2.19 14.68 -5.56
N SER A 74 -3.34 15.01 -4.96
CA SER A 74 -3.56 14.88 -3.51
C SER A 74 -3.46 13.43 -3.04
N LEU A 75 -4.13 12.50 -3.72
CA LEU A 75 -4.10 11.08 -3.39
C LEU A 75 -2.69 10.49 -3.50
N THR A 76 -1.95 10.85 -4.54
CA THR A 76 -0.55 10.40 -4.72
C THR A 76 0.35 10.95 -3.61
N THR A 77 0.20 12.23 -3.28
CA THR A 77 0.95 12.87 -2.19
C THR A 77 0.68 12.18 -0.86
N VAL A 78 -0.60 11.94 -0.52
CA VAL A 78 -1.00 11.23 0.70
C VAL A 78 -0.49 9.78 0.68
N SER A 79 -0.50 9.11 -0.47
CA SER A 79 -0.02 7.72 -0.60
C SER A 79 1.48 7.62 -0.32
N ILE A 80 2.30 8.48 -0.93
CA ILE A 80 3.76 8.44 -0.76
C ILE A 80 4.17 8.91 0.63
N ILE A 81 3.72 10.08 1.07
CA ILE A 81 4.06 10.61 2.40
C ILE A 81 3.48 9.70 3.50
N GLY A 82 2.25 9.23 3.32
CA GLY A 82 1.60 8.29 4.22
C GLY A 82 2.35 6.98 4.32
N SER A 83 2.83 6.43 3.20
CA SER A 83 3.68 5.22 3.21
C SER A 83 4.92 5.44 4.09
N ILE A 84 5.68 6.51 3.87
CA ILE A 84 6.90 6.82 4.63
C ILE A 84 6.63 6.95 6.14
N LEU A 85 5.57 7.67 6.52
CA LEU A 85 5.25 7.91 7.93
C LEU A 85 4.64 6.69 8.63
N CYS A 86 3.71 6.00 7.96
CA CYS A 86 2.95 4.90 8.55
C CYS A 86 3.72 3.57 8.52
N TRP A 87 4.72 3.41 7.64
CA TRP A 87 5.43 2.14 7.48
C TRP A 87 6.06 1.64 8.79
N LYS A 88 6.68 2.53 9.57
CA LYS A 88 7.29 2.17 10.87
C LYS A 88 6.26 1.60 11.86
N TYR A 89 5.05 2.15 11.88
CA TYR A 89 3.97 1.66 12.73
C TYR A 89 3.47 0.30 12.25
N VAL A 90 3.30 0.13 10.94
CA VAL A 90 2.88 -1.15 10.34
C VAL A 90 3.91 -2.23 10.62
N GLN A 91 5.20 -1.95 10.43
CA GLN A 91 6.29 -2.86 10.72
C GLN A 91 6.30 -3.28 12.19
N THR A 92 6.19 -2.32 13.12
CA THR A 92 6.11 -2.60 14.56
C THR A 92 4.94 -3.54 14.89
N ILE A 93 3.76 -3.31 14.31
CA ILE A 93 2.58 -4.16 14.53
C ILE A 93 2.82 -5.56 13.98
N ILE A 94 3.37 -5.67 12.77
CA ILE A 94 3.69 -6.96 12.13
C ILE A 94 4.71 -7.73 12.97
N ASP A 95 5.78 -7.09 13.43
CA ASP A 95 6.82 -7.74 14.22
C ASP A 95 6.29 -8.29 15.54
N LYS A 96 5.45 -7.51 16.24
CA LYS A 96 4.78 -7.98 17.46
C LYS A 96 3.83 -9.16 17.17
N LEU A 97 3.11 -9.11 16.05
CA LEU A 97 2.27 -10.24 15.63
C LEU A 97 3.09 -11.48 15.28
N VAL A 98 4.26 -11.33 14.64
CA VAL A 98 5.17 -12.45 14.34
C VAL A 98 5.69 -13.08 15.64
N ASP A 99 6.15 -12.27 16.60
CA ASP A 99 6.63 -12.77 17.91
C ASP A 99 5.52 -13.53 18.67
N CYS A 100 4.28 -13.04 18.62
CA CYS A 100 3.13 -13.76 19.16
C CYS A 100 2.84 -15.06 18.41
N ASP A 101 2.86 -15.04 17.07
CA ASP A 101 2.64 -16.23 16.24
C ASP A 101 3.69 -17.31 16.54
N GLU A 102 4.97 -16.94 16.71
CA GLU A 102 6.07 -17.85 17.03
C GLU A 102 5.89 -18.50 18.41
N LYS A 103 5.56 -17.71 19.43
CA LYS A 103 5.26 -18.22 20.80
C LYS A 103 4.07 -19.17 20.83
N LEU A 104 3.14 -19.01 19.89
CA LEU A 104 1.96 -19.88 19.74
C LEU A 104 2.20 -21.05 18.77
N GLY A 105 3.40 -21.18 18.18
CA GLY A 105 3.74 -22.23 17.22
C GLY A 105 2.98 -22.13 15.88
N ILE A 106 2.47 -20.95 15.54
CA ILE A 106 1.68 -20.72 14.33
C ILE A 106 2.63 -20.52 13.15
N VAL A 107 2.78 -21.53 12.32
CA VAL A 107 3.61 -21.44 11.10
C VAL A 107 2.92 -20.57 10.06
N SER A 108 3.63 -19.54 9.58
CA SER A 108 3.17 -18.66 8.50
C SER A 108 2.79 -19.43 7.23
N SER A 109 1.63 -19.11 6.65
CA SER A 109 1.10 -19.83 5.48
C SER A 109 1.73 -19.34 4.18
N LYS A 110 2.58 -20.18 3.56
CA LYS A 110 3.15 -19.96 2.21
C LYS A 110 2.09 -19.63 1.14
N LYS A 111 0.83 -20.02 1.36
CA LYS A 111 -0.30 -19.73 0.46
C LYS A 111 -0.62 -18.24 0.41
N ILE A 112 -0.62 -17.55 1.55
CA ILE A 112 -0.95 -16.11 1.66
C ILE A 112 0.04 -15.28 0.83
N ARG A 113 1.33 -15.56 0.95
CA ARG A 113 2.37 -14.88 0.17
C ARG A 113 2.14 -15.00 -1.34
N ARG A 114 1.76 -16.20 -1.82
CA ARG A 114 1.46 -16.42 -3.24
C ARG A 114 0.23 -15.64 -3.69
N TYR A 115 -0.83 -15.60 -2.88
CA TYR A 115 -2.03 -14.81 -3.18
C TYR A 115 -1.74 -13.31 -3.26
N THR A 116 -0.95 -12.77 -2.33
CA THR A 116 -0.51 -11.37 -2.37
C THR A 116 0.22 -11.06 -3.67
N ILE A 117 1.23 -11.88 -4.03
CA ILE A 117 2.01 -11.67 -5.26
C ILE A 117 1.10 -11.70 -6.50
N LEU A 118 0.19 -12.68 -6.58
CA LEU A 118 -0.75 -12.78 -7.69
C LEU A 118 -1.68 -11.57 -7.76
N LEU A 119 -2.23 -11.13 -6.62
CA LEU A 119 -3.13 -9.98 -6.57
C LEU A 119 -2.45 -8.69 -7.02
N THR A 120 -1.21 -8.44 -6.54
CA THR A 120 -0.41 -7.30 -6.96
C THR A 120 -0.07 -7.35 -8.45
N LEU A 121 0.33 -8.52 -8.97
CA LEU A 121 0.61 -8.69 -10.40
C LEU A 121 -0.62 -8.48 -11.26
N CYS A 122 -1.76 -9.06 -10.89
CA CYS A 122 -3.03 -8.87 -11.61
C CYS A 122 -3.46 -7.40 -11.62
N SER A 123 -3.33 -6.71 -10.49
CA SER A 123 -3.69 -5.28 -10.38
C SER A 123 -2.78 -4.41 -11.24
N LEU A 124 -1.47 -4.67 -11.23
CA LEU A 124 -0.51 -3.96 -12.08
C LEU A 124 -0.79 -4.18 -13.56
N LEU A 125 -1.03 -5.43 -13.98
CA LEU A 125 -1.38 -5.76 -15.36
C LEU A 125 -2.68 -5.08 -15.79
N TYR A 126 -3.70 -5.08 -14.93
CA TYR A 126 -4.95 -4.40 -15.19
C TYR A 126 -4.76 -2.90 -15.42
N SER A 127 -4.00 -2.22 -14.56
CA SER A 127 -3.69 -0.79 -14.70
C SER A 127 -2.94 -0.49 -16.00
N ILE A 128 -1.94 -1.32 -16.36
CA ILE A 128 -1.18 -1.17 -17.62
C ILE A 128 -2.11 -1.31 -18.82
N VAL A 129 -2.96 -2.35 -18.84
CA VAL A 129 -3.91 -2.58 -19.94
C VAL A 129 -4.87 -1.40 -20.08
N LEU A 130 -5.41 -0.87 -18.98
CA LEU A 130 -6.27 0.31 -19.00
C LEU A 130 -5.54 1.54 -19.56
N SER A 131 -4.31 1.81 -19.12
CA SER A 131 -3.52 2.93 -19.64
C SER A 131 -3.25 2.77 -21.14
N CYS A 132 -2.93 1.57 -21.61
CA CYS A 132 -2.75 1.30 -23.04
C CYS A 132 -4.04 1.50 -23.83
N LEU A 133 -5.18 1.06 -23.31
CA LEU A 133 -6.49 1.22 -23.96
C LEU A 133 -6.91 2.69 -24.03
N ASP A 134 -6.64 3.49 -22.99
CA ASP A 134 -6.95 4.93 -22.98
C ASP A 134 -6.11 5.67 -24.04
N ILE A 135 -4.79 5.38 -24.11
CA ILE A 135 -3.90 5.93 -25.14
C ILE A 135 -4.33 5.49 -26.55
N TYR A 136 -4.71 4.22 -26.72
CA TYR A 136 -5.18 3.71 -28.01
C TYR A 136 -6.46 4.41 -28.46
N THR A 137 -7.43 4.56 -27.55
CA THR A 137 -8.69 5.26 -27.82
C THR A 137 -8.45 6.72 -28.16
N TRP A 138 -7.56 7.40 -27.44
CA TRP A 138 -7.16 8.77 -27.75
C TRP A 138 -6.56 8.88 -29.15
N ASN A 139 -5.59 8.03 -29.49
CA ASN A 139 -4.96 8.03 -30.82
C ASN A 139 -5.99 7.75 -31.93
N TYR A 140 -6.95 6.86 -31.69
CA TYR A 140 -8.05 6.60 -32.60
C TYR A 140 -8.90 7.86 -32.82
N GLU A 141 -9.28 8.58 -31.76
CA GLU A 141 -10.05 9.81 -31.85
C GLU A 141 -9.28 10.96 -32.52
N VAL A 142 -7.98 11.12 -32.26
CA VAL A 142 -7.11 12.09 -32.97
C VAL A 142 -7.13 11.82 -34.46
N LYS A 143 -6.96 10.55 -34.85
CA LYS A 143 -6.94 10.12 -36.26
C LYS A 143 -8.29 10.34 -36.94
N LEU A 144 -9.39 10.04 -36.25
CA LEU A 144 -10.76 10.23 -36.77
C LEU A 144 -11.10 11.71 -36.98
N ASN A 145 -10.65 12.58 -36.07
CA ASN A 145 -10.91 14.02 -36.12
C ASN A 145 -9.88 14.81 -36.95
N LYS A 146 -8.90 14.15 -37.60
CA LYS A 146 -7.81 14.78 -38.38
C LYS A 146 -7.08 15.91 -37.64
N LYS A 147 -7.02 15.86 -36.30
CA LYS A 147 -6.29 16.85 -35.50
C LYS A 147 -4.80 16.53 -35.57
N LEU A 148 -4.03 17.34 -36.29
CA LEU A 148 -2.65 17.01 -36.69
C LEU A 148 -1.58 17.16 -35.60
N ASN A 149 -1.91 17.63 -34.39
CA ASN A 149 -0.86 18.04 -33.44
C ASN A 149 -1.23 17.95 -31.96
N ASP A 150 -2.18 17.09 -31.59
CA ASP A 150 -2.54 16.92 -30.18
C ASP A 150 -1.45 16.11 -29.45
N LYS A 151 -0.59 16.80 -28.68
CA LYS A 151 0.41 16.18 -27.78
C LYS A 151 -0.20 15.66 -26.47
N GLY A 152 -1.53 15.70 -26.36
CA GLY A 152 -2.32 15.27 -25.19
C GLY A 152 -1.84 13.98 -24.55
N PRO A 153 -1.65 12.85 -25.26
CA PRO A 153 -1.27 11.58 -24.62
C PRO A 153 0.02 11.66 -23.81
N ILE A 154 0.99 12.45 -24.29
CA ILE A 154 2.29 12.65 -23.62
C ILE A 154 2.14 13.58 -22.41
N ASN A 155 1.24 14.58 -22.47
CA ASN A 155 0.94 15.48 -21.35
C ASN A 155 0.36 14.75 -20.14
N TYR A 156 -0.36 13.64 -20.35
CA TYR A 156 -1.03 12.88 -19.30
C TYR A 156 -0.26 11.62 -18.85
N VAL A 157 0.94 11.36 -19.38
CA VAL A 157 1.82 10.26 -18.89
C VAL A 157 2.05 10.31 -17.38
N PRO A 158 2.38 11.48 -16.77
CA PRO A 158 2.54 11.56 -15.33
C PRO A 158 1.26 11.18 -14.57
N LEU A 159 0.09 11.56 -15.09
CA LEU A 159 -1.22 11.22 -14.51
C LEU A 159 -1.45 9.70 -14.47
N TYR A 160 -1.17 8.99 -15.58
CA TYR A 160 -1.29 7.52 -15.59
C TYR A 160 -0.34 6.86 -14.60
N PHE A 161 0.88 7.37 -14.48
CA PHE A 161 1.84 6.87 -13.51
C PHE A 161 1.37 7.08 -12.06
N MET A 162 0.79 8.25 -11.76
CA MET A 162 0.16 8.52 -10.47
C MET A 162 -0.98 7.56 -10.14
N TYR A 163 -1.86 7.25 -11.10
CA TYR A 163 -2.90 6.23 -10.91
C TYR A 163 -2.33 4.85 -10.59
N ILE A 164 -1.22 4.45 -11.24
CA ILE A 164 -0.54 3.20 -10.92
C ILE A 164 -0.04 3.22 -9.47
N VAL A 165 0.57 4.32 -9.02
CA VAL A 165 1.02 4.48 -7.63
C VAL A 165 -0.15 4.33 -6.66
N ILE A 166 -1.27 5.01 -6.91
CA ILE A 166 -2.47 4.96 -6.04
C ILE A 166 -3.01 3.52 -5.96
N ILE A 167 -3.24 2.86 -7.10
CA ILE A 167 -3.78 1.49 -7.13
C ILE A 167 -2.84 0.52 -6.43
N MET A 168 -1.53 0.65 -6.65
CA MET A 168 -0.55 -0.22 -6.01
C MET A 168 -0.53 -0.02 -4.50
N MET A 169 -0.64 1.23 -4.01
CA MET A 169 -0.72 1.48 -2.57
C MET A 169 -2.00 0.92 -1.96
N GLU A 170 -3.15 1.10 -2.61
CA GLU A 170 -4.42 0.53 -2.12
C GLU A 170 -4.37 -1.00 -2.01
N VAL A 171 -3.81 -1.67 -3.01
CA VAL A 171 -3.67 -3.12 -3.01
C VAL A 171 -2.72 -3.58 -1.90
N GLN A 172 -1.58 -2.91 -1.73
CA GLN A 172 -0.63 -3.22 -0.66
C GLN A 172 -1.24 -3.01 0.72
N TYR A 173 -1.94 -1.89 0.91
CA TYR A 173 -2.64 -1.58 2.16
C TYR A 173 -3.74 -2.59 2.48
N ALA A 174 -4.55 -2.96 1.48
CA ALA A 174 -5.60 -3.96 1.64
C ALA A 174 -5.02 -5.33 2.03
N VAL A 175 -3.93 -5.75 1.39
CA VAL A 175 -3.22 -6.99 1.70
C VAL A 175 -2.64 -6.95 3.11
N ALA A 176 -1.96 -5.86 3.49
CA ALA A 176 -1.37 -5.70 4.81
C ALA A 176 -2.45 -5.80 5.90
N THR A 177 -3.54 -5.05 5.72
CA THR A 177 -4.69 -5.06 6.63
C THR A 177 -5.34 -6.43 6.73
N TYR A 178 -5.55 -7.12 5.60
CA TYR A 178 -6.08 -8.48 5.59
C TYR A 178 -5.17 -9.45 6.37
N ASN A 179 -3.86 -9.37 6.18
CA ASN A 179 -2.91 -10.23 6.87
C ASN A 179 -2.89 -10.00 8.38
N VAL A 180 -2.89 -8.72 8.80
CA VAL A 180 -3.00 -8.34 10.21
C VAL A 180 -4.30 -8.87 10.80
N CYS A 181 -5.43 -8.64 10.13
CA CYS A 181 -6.74 -9.11 10.58
C CYS A 181 -6.80 -10.64 10.75
N GLN A 182 -6.27 -11.39 9.77
CA GLN A 182 -6.23 -12.86 9.85
C GLN A 182 -5.44 -13.36 11.06
N ARG A 183 -4.33 -12.72 11.41
CA ARG A 183 -3.53 -13.09 12.58
C ARG A 183 -4.25 -12.74 13.88
N PHE A 184 -4.87 -11.55 13.97
CA PHE A 184 -5.71 -11.20 15.11
C PHE A 184 -6.88 -12.17 15.32
N CYS A 185 -7.57 -12.57 14.24
CA CYS A 185 -8.65 -13.56 14.33
C CYS A 185 -8.16 -14.91 14.87
N LYS A 186 -6.96 -15.35 14.48
CA LYS A 186 -6.37 -16.60 14.99
C LYS A 186 -5.97 -16.47 16.45
N LEU A 187 -5.35 -15.36 16.82
CA LEU A 187 -4.98 -15.07 18.21
C LEU A 187 -6.23 -15.09 19.10
N ASN A 188 -7.31 -14.42 18.69
CA ASN A 188 -8.57 -14.40 19.43
C ASN A 188 -9.18 -15.80 19.59
N LYS A 189 -9.17 -16.62 18.53
CA LYS A 189 -9.62 -18.02 18.62
C LYS A 189 -8.76 -18.85 19.58
N ASN A 190 -7.46 -18.64 19.60
CA ASN A 190 -6.57 -19.34 20.53
C ASN A 190 -6.85 -18.92 21.98
N VAL A 191 -7.03 -17.63 22.25
CA VAL A 191 -7.44 -17.12 23.58
C VAL A 191 -8.80 -17.71 23.97
N GLU A 192 -9.78 -17.73 23.07
CA GLU A 192 -11.09 -18.34 23.31
C GLU A 192 -10.98 -19.84 23.64
N ASN A 193 -10.17 -20.59 22.88
CA ASN A 193 -9.93 -22.01 23.12
C ASN A 193 -9.25 -22.25 24.47
N ILE A 194 -8.32 -21.37 24.86
CA ILE A 194 -7.65 -21.42 26.15
C ILE A 194 -8.63 -21.13 27.30
N LEU A 195 -9.51 -20.14 27.14
CA LEU A 195 -10.55 -19.81 28.13
C LEU A 195 -11.61 -20.92 28.26
N LYS A 196 -11.97 -21.55 27.15
CA LYS A 196 -12.92 -22.69 27.12
C LYS A 196 -12.28 -23.99 27.57
N SER A 197 -10.96 -24.15 27.42
CA SER A 197 -10.22 -25.24 28.03
C SER A 197 -10.26 -25.03 29.53
N GLY A 198 -11.13 -25.78 30.22
CA GLY A 198 -11.33 -25.71 31.67
C GLY A 198 -10.04 -25.85 32.50
N ARG A 199 -8.91 -26.15 31.87
CA ARG A 199 -7.56 -26.11 32.45
C ARG A 199 -7.21 -24.77 33.11
N ILE A 200 -7.60 -23.63 32.55
CA ILE A 200 -7.38 -22.32 33.21
C ILE A 200 -8.38 -22.10 34.34
N THR A 201 -9.65 -22.45 34.14
CA THR A 201 -10.67 -22.36 35.20
C THR A 201 -10.30 -23.22 36.40
N ASP A 202 -9.79 -24.44 36.18
CA ASP A 202 -9.33 -25.37 37.21
C ASP A 202 -8.03 -24.90 37.85
N GLN A 203 -7.08 -24.35 37.08
CA GLN A 203 -5.84 -23.78 37.62
C GLN A 203 -6.13 -22.55 38.50
N PHE A 204 -6.98 -21.61 38.04
CA PHE A 204 -7.43 -20.48 38.85
C PHE A 204 -8.20 -20.93 40.08
N ARG A 205 -9.06 -21.96 39.97
CA ARG A 205 -9.79 -22.52 41.10
C ARG A 205 -8.85 -23.18 42.13
N LYS A 206 -7.73 -23.74 41.67
CA LYS A 206 -6.66 -24.29 42.51
C LYS A 206 -5.84 -23.20 43.19
N ASP A 207 -5.44 -22.16 42.44
CA ASP A 207 -4.62 -21.04 42.93
C ASP A 207 -5.41 -20.12 43.88
N LEU A 208 -6.73 -20.01 43.69
CA LEU A 208 -7.65 -19.31 44.60
C LEU A 208 -8.08 -20.16 45.81
N GLY A 209 -7.56 -21.38 45.97
CA GLY A 209 -7.87 -22.25 47.12
C GLY A 209 -9.31 -22.79 47.16
N LEU A 210 -10.10 -22.58 46.10
CA LEU A 210 -11.51 -22.99 45.98
C LEU A 210 -11.69 -24.49 45.67
N GLY A 211 -10.61 -25.27 45.64
CA GLY A 211 -10.58 -26.70 45.36
C GLY A 211 -10.52 -27.61 46.60
N ALA A 212 -10.39 -27.06 47.81
CA ALA A 212 -10.17 -27.85 49.02
C ALA A 212 -11.26 -27.60 50.09
N HIS A 213 -12.46 -28.13 49.85
CA HIS A 213 -13.39 -28.50 50.91
C HIS A 213 -14.35 -29.51 50.31
N TYR A 214 -14.10 -30.79 50.49
CA TYR A 214 -15.07 -31.88 50.70
C TYR A 214 -14.30 -33.20 50.75
N SER A 215 -13.61 -33.42 51.86
CA SER A 215 -13.29 -34.77 52.35
C SER A 215 -13.45 -34.75 53.87
N LEU A 216 -14.72 -34.70 54.29
CA LEU A 216 -15.15 -35.09 55.63
C LEU A 216 -16.37 -36.00 55.46
N LEU A 217 -16.07 -37.29 55.33
CA LEU A 217 -16.74 -38.47 55.90
C LEU A 217 -16.37 -39.72 55.10
#